data_AF-A0A8T7BGU5-F1
#
_entry.id   AF-A0A8T7BGU5-F1
#
_cell.length_a   1.000
_cell.length_b   1.000
_cell.length_c   1.000
_cell.angle_alpha   90.00
_cell.angle_beta   90.00
_cell.angle_gamma   90.00
#
_symmetry.space_group_name_H-M   'P 1'
#
loop_
_entity.id
_entity.type
_entity.pdbx_description
1 polymer ?
#
loop_
_entity_poly.entity_id
_entity_poly.type
_entity_poly.pdbx_seq_one_letter_code
_entity_poly.pdbx_strand_id
1 'polypeptide(L)'
;MKTFLRENPTLAFGLGLPVLLVVLFLLVSGIPSLFVGPPQYDVLYATGYNNYQNPLHISVVDEEVQVIYRPIESYGQVPRVWRYAAETGGVKEVPIILPADAKRVKPNSIEGDDYIPITVLPVQELAGLRVDSSSIAPDGYEFRGGQLSSRNAFTGWFRASRRHQRAALVKSGRSIRLPSAPNPYYGHGIHFIGWVVPES
;
A
#
# COMPACT_ATOMS: atom_id res chain seq x y z
N MET A 1 -9.16 10.70 50.25
CA MET A 1 -8.79 9.47 49.51
C MET A 1 -7.62 8.70 50.14
N LYS A 2 -6.55 9.34 50.64
CA LYS A 2 -5.41 8.64 51.28
C LYS A 2 -5.77 7.81 52.52
N THR A 3 -6.76 8.24 53.30
CA THR A 3 -7.23 7.54 54.52
C THR A 3 -7.99 6.24 54.20
N PHE A 4 -8.85 6.27 53.18
CA PHE A 4 -9.72 5.15 52.81
C PHE A 4 -8.96 3.92 52.26
N LEU A 5 -7.89 4.15 51.49
CA LEU A 5 -7.01 3.08 50.96
C LEU A 5 -6.13 2.46 52.05
N ARG A 6 -5.82 3.21 53.11
CA ARG A 6 -4.98 2.74 54.22
C ARG A 6 -5.77 1.90 55.23
N GLU A 7 -7.06 2.19 55.36
CA GLU A 7 -7.97 1.49 56.28
C GLU A 7 -8.48 0.15 55.73
N ASN A 8 -8.47 -0.06 54.41
CA ASN A 8 -8.96 -1.29 53.78
C ASN A 8 -7.95 -1.82 52.74
N PRO A 9 -6.83 -2.42 53.17
CA PRO A 9 -5.76 -2.87 52.27
C PRO A 9 -6.25 -3.91 51.26
N THR A 10 -7.19 -4.78 51.65
CA THR A 10 -7.76 -5.81 50.75
C THR A 10 -8.52 -5.19 49.57
N LEU A 11 -9.24 -4.09 49.79
CA LEU A 11 -9.92 -3.33 48.73
C LEU A 11 -8.91 -2.57 47.86
N ALA A 12 -7.87 -2.01 48.47
CA ALA A 12 -6.79 -1.33 47.75
C ALA A 12 -6.03 -2.28 46.82
N PHE A 13 -5.70 -3.50 47.28
CA PHE A 13 -5.04 -4.52 46.46
C PHE A 13 -6.00 -5.15 45.44
N GLY A 14 -7.23 -5.48 45.86
CA GLY A 14 -8.23 -6.10 45.00
C GLY A 14 -8.67 -5.22 43.83
N LEU A 15 -8.70 -3.90 44.02
CA LEU A 15 -9.09 -2.93 43.00
C LEU A 15 -7.89 -2.24 42.33
N GLY A 16 -6.77 -2.10 43.05
CA GLY A 16 -5.56 -1.49 42.55
C GLY A 16 -4.76 -2.39 41.62
N LEU A 17 -4.66 -3.70 41.90
CA LEU A 17 -3.89 -4.63 41.06
C LEU A 17 -4.44 -4.75 39.62
N PRO A 18 -5.77 -4.88 39.40
CA PRO A 18 -6.31 -4.92 38.04
C PRO A 18 -6.09 -3.61 37.29
N VAL A 19 -6.28 -2.46 37.95
CA VAL A 19 -6.06 -1.13 37.35
C VAL A 19 -4.58 -0.96 36.98
N LEU A 20 -3.67 -1.38 37.86
CA LEU A 20 -2.23 -1.36 37.59
C LEU A 20 -1.88 -2.21 36.36
N LEU A 21 -2.44 -3.42 36.25
CA LEU A 21 -2.23 -4.30 35.10
C LEU A 21 -2.74 -3.69 33.80
N VAL A 22 -3.92 -3.04 33.82
CA VAL A 22 -4.45 -2.33 32.65
C VAL A 22 -3.53 -1.19 32.24
N VAL A 23 -3.05 -0.38 33.18
CA VAL A 23 -2.12 0.72 32.90
C VAL A 23 -0.80 0.17 32.33
N LEU A 24 -0.24 -0.88 32.94
CA LEU A 24 1.00 -1.51 32.46
C LEU A 24 0.83 -2.06 31.05
N PHE A 25 -0.30 -2.71 30.76
CA PHE A 25 -0.62 -3.22 29.44
C PHE A 25 -0.74 -2.09 28.40
N LEU A 26 -1.39 -0.97 28.75
CA LEU A 26 -1.48 0.21 27.87
C LEU A 26 -0.11 0.84 27.60
N LEU A 27 0.78 0.87 28.61
CA LEU A 27 2.14 1.36 28.43
C LEU A 27 2.94 0.42 27.50
N VAL A 28 2.91 -0.89 27.73
CA VAL A 28 3.63 -1.87 26.90
C VAL A 28 3.08 -1.90 25.46
N SER A 29 1.77 -1.71 25.28
CA SER A 29 1.14 -1.77 23.95
C SER A 29 1.25 -0.47 23.15
N GLY A 30 1.20 0.70 23.81
CA GLY A 30 1.17 2.00 23.13
C GLY A 30 2.55 2.63 22.92
N ILE A 31 3.47 2.47 23.87
CA ILE A 31 4.81 3.10 23.83
C ILE A 31 5.65 2.68 22.60
N PRO A 32 5.66 1.41 22.15
CA PRO A 32 6.50 1.00 21.03
C PRO A 32 6.26 1.82 19.76
N SER A 33 5.01 2.22 19.51
CA SER A 33 4.62 2.97 18.31
C SER A 33 5.25 4.38 18.23
N LEU A 34 5.57 4.99 19.38
CA LEU A 34 6.17 6.33 19.47
C LEU A 34 7.67 6.31 19.15
N PHE A 35 8.32 5.16 19.29
CA PHE A 35 9.74 4.97 19.02
C PHE A 35 10.04 4.40 17.64
N VAL A 36 9.00 4.14 16.83
CA VAL A 36 9.18 3.74 15.44
C VAL A 36 9.65 4.96 14.65
N GLY A 37 10.89 4.94 14.17
CA GLY A 37 11.43 5.97 13.27
C GLY A 37 10.59 6.13 11.99
N PRO A 38 10.65 7.28 11.29
CA PRO A 38 9.92 7.49 10.04
C PRO A 38 10.34 6.48 8.95
N PRO A 39 9.51 6.26 7.91
CA PRO A 39 9.91 5.46 6.76
C PRO A 39 11.14 6.08 6.10
N GLN A 40 12.01 5.21 5.57
CA GLN A 40 13.24 5.59 4.90
C GLN A 40 13.19 5.34 3.39
N TYR A 41 12.24 4.51 2.93
CA TYR A 41 12.11 4.11 1.53
C TYR A 41 10.80 4.63 0.95
N ASP A 42 10.89 5.16 -0.27
CA ASP A 42 9.72 5.59 -1.02
C ASP A 42 8.89 4.37 -1.42
N VAL A 43 7.57 4.56 -1.56
CA VAL A 43 6.68 3.49 -2.05
C VAL A 43 5.99 3.90 -3.34
N LEU A 44 5.95 2.96 -4.27
CA LEU A 44 5.17 3.03 -5.50
C LEU A 44 3.90 2.20 -5.36
N TYR A 45 2.78 2.83 -5.69
CA TYR A 45 1.48 2.16 -5.70
C TYR A 45 0.57 2.75 -6.78
N ALA A 46 -0.36 1.94 -7.29
CA ALA A 46 -1.38 2.37 -8.24
C ALA A 46 -2.76 2.44 -7.59
N THR A 47 -3.62 3.29 -8.13
CA THR A 47 -5.04 3.42 -7.76
C THR A 47 -5.92 3.32 -8.99
N GLY A 48 -7.18 2.89 -8.84
CA GLY A 48 -8.08 2.67 -9.98
C GLY A 48 -7.76 1.37 -10.73
N TYR A 49 -6.99 0.47 -10.11
CA TYR A 49 -6.57 -0.79 -10.69
C TYR A 49 -7.70 -1.83 -10.63
N ASN A 50 -8.56 -1.90 -11.66
CA ASN A 50 -9.53 -2.98 -11.79
C ASN A 50 -8.94 -4.20 -12.51
N ASN A 51 -8.93 -5.36 -11.87
CA ASN A 51 -8.37 -6.60 -12.46
C ASN A 51 -9.10 -7.06 -13.73
N TYR A 52 -10.35 -6.62 -13.93
CA TYR A 52 -11.10 -6.91 -15.15
C TYR A 52 -10.89 -5.78 -16.17
N GLN A 53 -10.13 -6.08 -17.23
CA GLN A 53 -10.01 -5.27 -18.45
C GLN A 53 -9.33 -3.90 -18.27
N ASN A 54 -8.20 -3.86 -17.55
CA ASN A 54 -7.34 -2.69 -17.49
C ASN A 54 -6.42 -2.57 -18.73
N PRO A 55 -6.33 -1.40 -19.36
CA PRO A 55 -5.43 -1.17 -20.49
C PRO A 55 -3.98 -0.98 -20.04
N LEU A 56 -3.73 -0.81 -18.74
CA LEU A 56 -2.42 -0.66 -18.15
C LEU A 56 -2.17 -1.80 -17.16
N HIS A 57 -1.08 -2.54 -17.39
CA HIS A 57 -0.53 -3.50 -16.47
C HIS A 57 0.83 -2.98 -15.99
N ILE A 58 1.09 -3.05 -14.69
CA ILE A 58 2.32 -2.53 -14.09
C ILE A 58 2.94 -3.70 -13.37
N SER A 59 4.21 -3.98 -13.68
CA SER A 59 4.97 -5.08 -13.08
C SER A 59 6.40 -4.62 -12.84
N VAL A 60 7.02 -5.18 -11.81
CA VAL A 60 8.45 -5.02 -11.58
C VAL A 60 9.17 -6.21 -12.20
N VAL A 61 10.11 -5.96 -13.09
CA VAL A 61 10.93 -6.96 -13.79
C VAL A 61 12.38 -6.49 -13.70
N ASP A 62 13.26 -7.36 -13.20
CA ASP A 62 14.69 -7.04 -13.00
C ASP A 62 14.92 -5.74 -12.21
N GLU A 63 14.15 -5.55 -11.13
CA GLU A 63 14.15 -4.34 -10.28
C GLU A 63 13.68 -3.06 -10.99
N GLU A 64 13.25 -3.12 -12.24
CA GLU A 64 12.71 -1.98 -12.98
C GLU A 64 11.19 -2.06 -13.11
N VAL A 65 10.52 -0.91 -13.04
CA VAL A 65 9.07 -0.84 -13.22
C VAL A 65 8.75 -0.79 -14.71
N GLN A 66 8.11 -1.84 -15.20
CA GLN A 66 7.57 -1.90 -16.56
C GLN A 66 6.10 -1.55 -16.56
N VAL A 67 5.74 -0.56 -17.39
CA VAL A 67 4.35 -0.20 -17.65
C VAL A 67 3.96 -0.76 -19.01
N ILE A 68 3.11 -1.78 -18.98
CA ILE A 68 2.66 -2.51 -20.14
C ILE A 68 1.29 -1.97 -20.55
N TYR A 69 1.21 -1.40 -21.74
CA TYR A 69 -0.02 -0.91 -22.33
C TYR A 69 -0.61 -1.92 -23.30
N ARG A 70 -1.90 -2.18 -23.12
CA ARG A 70 -2.74 -2.96 -24.00
C ARG A 70 -3.90 -2.07 -24.46
N PRO A 71 -4.08 -1.80 -25.76
CA PRO A 71 -5.11 -0.91 -26.27
C PRO A 71 -6.49 -1.60 -26.26
N ILE A 72 -6.99 -1.97 -25.08
CA ILE A 72 -8.34 -2.46 -24.90
C ILE A 72 -9.27 -1.33 -24.47
N GLU A 73 -10.52 -1.37 -24.94
CA GLU A 73 -11.57 -0.50 -24.44
C GLU A 73 -11.88 -0.91 -23.00
N SER A 74 -11.60 0.00 -22.06
CA SER A 74 -11.89 -0.20 -20.65
C SER A 74 -13.01 0.74 -20.24
N TYR A 75 -14.04 0.16 -19.63
CA TYR A 75 -15.12 0.91 -18.97
C TYR A 75 -14.69 1.44 -17.59
N GLY A 76 -13.49 1.08 -17.12
CA GLY A 76 -12.92 1.48 -15.84
C GLY A 76 -12.09 2.77 -15.92
N GLN A 77 -11.70 3.26 -14.74
CA GLN A 77 -10.75 4.36 -14.64
C GLN A 77 -9.36 3.89 -15.07
N VAL A 78 -8.64 4.74 -15.81
CA VAL A 78 -7.23 4.48 -16.14
C VAL A 78 -6.44 4.45 -14.81
N PRO A 79 -5.67 3.38 -14.54
CA PRO A 79 -4.85 3.30 -13.34
C PRO A 79 -3.90 4.49 -13.24
N ARG A 80 -3.84 5.12 -12.06
CA ARG A 80 -2.91 6.21 -11.76
C ARG A 80 -1.83 5.70 -10.84
N VAL A 81 -0.58 6.02 -11.13
CA VAL A 81 0.58 5.64 -10.33
C VAL A 81 0.97 6.78 -9.41
N TRP A 82 1.30 6.44 -8.18
CA TRP A 82 1.67 7.36 -7.12
C TRP A 82 3.00 6.94 -6.52
N ARG A 83 3.82 7.94 -6.21
CA ARG A 83 5.04 7.80 -5.43
C ARG A 83 4.87 8.56 -4.12
N TYR A 84 5.00 7.83 -3.01
CA TYR A 84 5.15 8.43 -1.70
C TYR A 84 6.64 8.67 -1.44
N ALA A 85 6.99 9.91 -1.15
CA ALA A 85 8.34 10.29 -0.76
C ALA A 85 8.50 10.16 0.76
N ALA A 86 9.36 9.26 1.20
CA ALA A 86 9.60 8.99 2.61
C ALA A 86 10.19 10.19 3.35
N GLU A 87 11.08 10.94 2.68
CA GLU A 87 11.73 12.13 3.23
C GLU A 87 10.75 13.25 3.58
N THR A 88 9.76 13.50 2.71
CA THR A 88 8.84 14.62 2.86
C THR A 88 7.47 14.21 3.41
N GLY A 89 7.16 12.91 3.38
CA GLY A 89 5.82 12.39 3.63
C GLY A 89 4.79 12.77 2.56
N GLY A 90 5.24 13.39 1.46
CA GLY A 90 4.39 13.81 0.35
C GLY A 90 4.07 12.66 -0.61
N VAL A 91 2.97 12.81 -1.35
CA VAL A 91 2.64 11.91 -2.47
C VAL A 91 2.59 12.71 -3.74
N LYS A 92 3.27 12.21 -4.77
CA LYS A 92 3.27 12.75 -6.12
C LYS A 92 2.69 11.72 -7.08
N GLU A 93 1.88 12.18 -8.03
CA GLU A 93 1.46 11.34 -9.15
C GLU A 93 2.59 11.20 -10.16
N VAL A 94 2.79 9.97 -10.64
CA VAL A 94 3.70 9.65 -11.72
C VAL A 94 2.90 9.65 -13.03
N PRO A 95 3.08 10.63 -13.92
CA PRO A 95 2.28 10.74 -15.12
C PRO A 95 2.65 9.64 -16.12
N ILE A 96 1.65 8.84 -16.52
CA ILE A 96 1.78 7.87 -17.60
C ILE A 96 1.16 8.48 -18.85
N ILE A 97 2.00 8.73 -19.87
CA ILE A 97 1.55 9.26 -21.15
C ILE A 97 1.11 8.07 -22.00
N LEU A 98 -0.18 8.04 -22.34
CA LEU A 98 -0.73 7.04 -23.23
C LEU A 98 -0.52 7.47 -24.69
N PRO A 99 -0.22 6.53 -25.61
CA PRO A 99 -0.10 6.84 -27.03
C PRO A 99 -1.46 7.30 -27.58
N ALA A 100 -1.51 8.48 -28.19
CA ALA A 100 -2.74 9.11 -28.68
C ALA A 100 -3.41 8.34 -29.84
N ASP A 101 -2.61 7.62 -30.63
CA ASP A 101 -3.04 6.95 -31.86
C ASP A 101 -3.50 5.49 -31.65
N ALA A 102 -3.51 5.02 -30.41
CA ALA A 102 -3.89 3.65 -30.09
C ALA A 102 -5.41 3.45 -30.21
N LYS A 103 -5.85 2.87 -31.34
CA LYS A 103 -7.23 2.41 -31.52
C LYS A 103 -7.56 1.36 -30.44
N ARG A 104 -8.52 1.67 -29.58
CA ARG A 104 -8.97 0.76 -28.52
C ARG A 104 -9.81 -0.36 -29.12
N VAL A 105 -9.49 -1.60 -28.76
CA VAL A 105 -10.16 -2.81 -29.20
C VAL A 105 -11.18 -3.24 -28.14
N LYS A 106 -12.41 -3.54 -28.53
CA LYS A 106 -13.38 -4.11 -27.58
C LYS A 106 -12.94 -5.52 -27.19
N PRO A 107 -12.96 -5.88 -25.89
CA PRO A 107 -12.57 -7.22 -25.45
C PRO A 107 -13.33 -8.36 -26.16
N ASN A 108 -14.57 -8.09 -26.59
CA ASN A 108 -15.46 -9.08 -27.20
C ASN A 108 -15.44 -9.08 -28.74
N SER A 109 -14.62 -8.24 -29.38
CA SER A 109 -14.52 -8.15 -30.85
C SER A 109 -13.24 -8.76 -31.40
N ILE A 110 -12.53 -9.56 -30.61
CA ILE A 110 -11.34 -10.31 -31.03
C ILE A 110 -11.85 -11.68 -31.51
N GLU A 111 -11.90 -11.87 -32.83
CA GLU A 111 -12.20 -13.18 -33.44
C GLU A 111 -10.89 -13.89 -33.80
N GLY A 112 -10.73 -15.16 -33.41
CA GLY A 112 -9.61 -16.00 -33.84
C GLY A 112 -8.23 -15.64 -33.24
N ASP A 113 -7.16 -16.00 -33.96
CA ASP A 113 -5.73 -15.83 -33.63
C ASP A 113 -5.25 -14.35 -33.61
N ASP A 114 -6.16 -13.38 -33.60
CA ASP A 114 -5.81 -11.95 -33.56
C ASP A 114 -5.15 -11.57 -32.22
N TYR A 115 -3.89 -11.12 -32.29
CA TYR A 115 -3.10 -10.69 -31.15
C TYR A 115 -3.22 -9.18 -30.94
N ILE A 116 -3.55 -8.77 -29.72
CA ILE A 116 -3.47 -7.36 -29.32
C ILE A 116 -1.99 -7.00 -29.13
N PRO A 117 -1.45 -5.99 -29.86
CA PRO A 117 -0.07 -5.55 -29.67
C PRO A 117 0.10 -5.01 -28.25
N ILE A 118 1.11 -5.53 -27.56
CA ILE A 118 1.50 -5.10 -26.22
C ILE A 118 2.66 -4.12 -26.39
N THR A 119 2.54 -2.93 -25.78
CA THR A 119 3.59 -1.91 -25.84
C THR A 119 4.11 -1.64 -24.43
N VAL A 120 5.43 -1.69 -24.25
CA VAL A 120 6.07 -1.21 -23.02
C VAL A 120 6.19 0.32 -23.13
N LEU A 121 5.58 1.05 -22.19
CA LEU A 121 5.63 2.50 -22.13
C LEU A 121 6.82 2.95 -21.29
N PRO A 122 7.72 3.79 -21.84
CA PRO A 122 8.77 4.40 -21.05
C PRO A 122 8.15 5.46 -20.13
N VAL A 123 8.34 5.32 -18.82
CA VAL A 123 7.93 6.33 -17.84
C VAL A 123 9.17 7.03 -17.32
N GLN A 124 9.41 8.26 -17.78
CA GLN A 124 10.63 9.02 -17.48
C GLN A 124 10.87 9.17 -15.96
N GLU A 125 9.82 9.38 -15.16
CA GLU A 125 9.94 9.51 -13.71
C GLU A 125 10.28 8.20 -12.98
N LEU A 126 10.15 7.05 -13.65
CA LEU A 126 10.53 5.74 -13.13
C LEU A 126 11.85 5.22 -13.72
N ALA A 127 12.39 5.90 -14.73
CA ALA A 127 13.64 5.51 -15.37
C ALA A 127 14.81 5.61 -14.39
N GLY A 128 15.59 4.53 -14.27
CA GLY A 128 16.73 4.45 -13.36
C GLY A 128 16.36 4.26 -11.88
N LEU A 129 15.07 4.09 -11.54
CA LEU A 129 14.67 3.70 -10.20
C LEU A 129 14.75 2.18 -10.06
N ARG A 130 15.48 1.70 -9.05
CA ARG A 130 15.41 0.31 -8.62
C ARG A 130 14.25 0.14 -7.65
N VAL A 131 13.47 -0.89 -7.88
CA VAL A 131 12.21 -1.15 -7.18
C VAL A 131 12.20 -2.58 -6.68
N ASP A 132 12.09 -2.73 -5.36
CA ASP A 132 11.89 -4.00 -4.70
C ASP A 132 10.39 -4.29 -4.56
N SER A 133 9.94 -5.43 -5.12
CA SER A 133 8.55 -5.89 -5.05
C SER A 133 8.19 -6.62 -3.75
N SER A 134 9.12 -6.69 -2.80
CA SER A 134 8.91 -7.28 -1.47
C SER A 134 7.75 -6.59 -0.72
N SER A 135 6.99 -7.36 0.06
CA SER A 135 5.85 -6.83 0.81
C SER A 135 6.27 -5.93 1.99
N ILE A 136 7.53 -6.02 2.42
CA ILE A 136 8.08 -5.34 3.58
C ILE A 136 9.35 -4.63 3.12
N ALA A 137 9.39 -3.32 3.30
CA ALA A 137 10.54 -2.49 3.00
C ALA A 137 11.78 -2.93 3.81
N PRO A 138 13.00 -2.57 3.38
CA PRO A 138 14.22 -2.89 4.12
C PRO A 138 14.26 -2.28 5.53
N ASP A 139 13.52 -1.19 5.78
CA ASP A 139 13.35 -0.58 7.10
C ASP A 139 12.23 -1.23 7.94
N GLY A 140 11.55 -2.26 7.44
CA GLY A 140 10.49 -2.99 8.14
C GLY A 140 9.09 -2.38 8.03
N TYR A 141 8.88 -1.37 7.19
CA TYR A 141 7.53 -0.88 6.88
C TYR A 141 6.78 -1.81 5.92
N GLU A 142 5.51 -2.05 6.20
CA GLU A 142 4.60 -2.85 5.37
C GLU A 142 3.58 -1.93 4.68
N PHE A 143 3.37 -2.10 3.38
CA PHE A 143 2.28 -1.45 2.68
C PHE A 143 0.97 -2.20 2.93
N ARG A 144 -0.01 -1.52 3.55
CA ARG A 144 -1.35 -2.02 3.78
C ARG A 144 -2.36 -1.25 2.94
N GLY A 145 -2.90 -1.90 1.92
CA GLY A 145 -3.95 -1.34 1.08
C GLY A 145 -4.17 -2.21 -0.15
N GLY A 146 -5.44 -2.43 -0.52
CA GLY A 146 -5.78 -3.16 -1.74
C GLY A 146 -5.33 -4.63 -1.77
N GLN A 147 -5.26 -5.17 -2.98
CA GLN A 147 -4.87 -6.56 -3.23
C GLN A 147 -3.37 -6.61 -3.49
N LEU A 148 -2.60 -7.25 -2.59
CA LEU A 148 -1.18 -7.49 -2.82
C LEU A 148 -1.02 -8.31 -4.11
N SER A 149 -0.23 -7.80 -5.06
CA SER A 149 0.10 -8.50 -6.30
C SER A 149 1.51 -9.08 -6.32
N SER A 150 2.21 -9.10 -5.17
CA SER A 150 3.44 -9.86 -5.03
C SER A 150 3.11 -11.31 -4.69
N ARG A 151 3.74 -12.21 -5.44
CA ARG A 151 3.55 -13.67 -5.43
C ARG A 151 4.17 -14.32 -4.17
N ASN A 152 4.02 -13.72 -2.99
CA ASN A 152 4.68 -14.18 -1.76
C ASN A 152 3.67 -14.73 -0.74
N ALA A 153 3.86 -16.02 -0.42
CA ALA A 153 2.92 -16.92 0.23
C ALA A 153 2.85 -16.84 1.78
N PHE A 154 3.34 -15.78 2.43
CA PHE A 154 3.53 -15.78 3.89
C PHE A 154 2.67 -14.80 4.71
N THR A 155 1.78 -14.01 4.11
CA THR A 155 0.98 -12.99 4.82
C THR A 155 -0.38 -13.48 5.35
N GLY A 156 -0.64 -14.79 5.32
CA GLY A 156 -1.96 -15.39 5.56
C GLY A 156 -2.56 -15.24 6.96
N TRP A 157 -1.82 -14.80 7.97
CA TRP A 157 -2.26 -14.84 9.38
C TRP A 157 -2.82 -13.53 9.96
N PHE A 158 -2.71 -12.39 9.27
CA PHE A 158 -3.22 -11.11 9.80
C PHE A 158 -4.30 -10.49 8.91
N ARG A 159 -5.41 -11.21 8.70
CA ARG A 159 -6.59 -10.69 8.01
C ARG A 159 -7.42 -9.78 8.93
N ALA A 160 -7.00 -8.52 9.08
CA ALA A 160 -7.87 -7.47 9.62
C ALA A 160 -8.99 -7.11 8.63
N SER A 161 -10.14 -6.69 9.16
CA SER A 161 -11.42 -6.55 8.47
C SER A 161 -11.38 -5.68 7.20
N ARG A 162 -11.97 -6.18 6.12
CA ARG A 162 -11.99 -5.62 4.76
C ARG A 162 -12.87 -4.38 4.52
N ARG A 163 -13.18 -3.58 5.54
CA ARG A 163 -14.01 -2.38 5.33
C ARG A 163 -13.12 -1.14 5.27
N HIS A 164 -13.00 -0.62 4.04
CA HIS A 164 -12.45 0.69 3.70
C HIS A 164 -10.91 0.70 3.69
N GLN A 165 -10.33 -0.04 2.73
CA GLN A 165 -8.89 -0.15 2.51
C GLN A 165 -8.32 1.17 1.98
N ARG A 166 -7.97 2.09 2.88
CA ARG A 166 -7.07 3.20 2.55
C ARG A 166 -5.64 2.66 2.55
N ALA A 167 -4.83 3.09 1.59
CA ALA A 167 -3.41 2.79 1.57
C ALA A 167 -2.75 3.39 2.83
N ALA A 168 -1.93 2.61 3.50
CA ALA A 168 -1.18 3.03 4.66
C ALA A 168 0.13 2.26 4.78
N LEU A 169 1.15 2.90 5.35
CA LEU A 169 2.38 2.25 5.76
C LEU A 169 2.27 1.88 7.24
N VAL A 170 2.58 0.63 7.58
CA VAL A 170 2.43 0.11 8.94
C VAL A 170 3.74 -0.52 9.41
N LYS A 171 4.15 -0.19 10.63
CA LYS A 171 5.31 -0.78 11.31
C LYS A 171 5.11 -0.73 12.81
N SER A 172 5.16 -1.86 13.51
CA SER A 172 5.15 -1.96 14.98
C SER A 172 4.14 -1.04 15.68
N GLY A 173 2.89 -1.02 15.22
CA GLY A 173 1.81 -0.21 15.80
C GLY A 173 1.71 1.23 15.27
N ARG A 174 2.75 1.75 14.59
CA ARG A 174 2.67 3.02 13.85
C ARG A 174 1.97 2.81 12.51
N SER A 175 1.01 3.68 12.18
CA SER A 175 0.33 3.69 10.87
C SER A 175 0.39 5.09 10.26
N ILE A 176 0.94 5.18 9.05
CA ILE A 176 1.01 6.39 8.25
C ILE A 176 0.00 6.24 7.11
N ARG A 177 -1.03 7.08 7.09
CA ARG A 177 -2.04 7.03 6.04
C ARG A 177 -1.51 7.70 4.79
N LEU A 178 -1.63 7.01 3.65
CA LEU A 178 -1.34 7.59 2.36
C LEU A 178 -2.60 8.30 1.84
N PRO A 179 -2.45 9.47 1.19
CA PRO A 179 -3.56 10.18 0.58
C PRO A 179 -4.35 9.26 -0.36
N SER A 180 -5.66 9.31 -0.20
CA SER A 180 -6.59 8.48 -0.96
C SER A 180 -6.70 9.00 -2.39
N ALA A 181 -6.94 8.09 -3.33
CA ALA A 181 -7.37 8.48 -4.67
C ALA A 181 -8.64 9.36 -4.60
N PRO A 182 -8.87 10.27 -5.56
CA PRO A 182 -10.00 11.21 -5.53
C PRO A 182 -11.39 10.58 -5.41
N ASN A 183 -11.54 9.27 -5.65
CA ASN A 183 -12.83 8.59 -5.59
C ASN A 183 -12.83 7.45 -4.55
N PRO A 184 -13.34 7.69 -3.33
CA PRO A 184 -13.41 6.67 -2.26
C PRO A 184 -14.54 5.66 -2.44
N TYR A 185 -15.52 5.91 -3.33
CA TYR A 185 -16.70 5.05 -3.50
C TYR A 185 -16.40 3.74 -4.23
N TYR A 186 -15.35 3.71 -5.04
CA TYR A 186 -14.83 2.51 -5.67
C TYR A 186 -13.50 2.15 -5.01
N GLY A 187 -13.56 1.69 -3.76
CA GLY A 187 -12.40 1.22 -2.97
C GLY A 187 -11.73 -0.05 -3.52
N HIS A 188 -11.94 -0.35 -4.81
CA HIS A 188 -11.37 -1.48 -5.53
C HIS A 188 -10.29 -0.94 -6.45
N GLY A 189 -9.03 -1.26 -6.14
CA GLY A 189 -7.93 -1.04 -7.07
C GLY A 189 -6.78 -0.21 -6.54
N ILE A 190 -6.51 -0.24 -5.24
CA ILE A 190 -5.17 0.07 -4.77
C ILE A 190 -4.30 -1.16 -5.05
N HIS A 191 -3.15 -0.95 -5.66
CA HIS A 191 -2.22 -2.01 -6.05
C HIS A 191 -0.81 -1.61 -5.65
N PHE A 192 -0.16 -2.43 -4.83
CA PHE A 192 1.22 -2.22 -4.45
C PHE A 192 2.15 -2.59 -5.62
N ILE A 193 3.08 -1.70 -5.96
CA ILE A 193 4.08 -1.95 -7.03
C ILE A 193 5.40 -2.37 -6.39
N GLY A 194 5.93 -1.58 -5.45
CA GLY A 194 7.22 -1.86 -4.83
C GLY A 194 7.78 -0.69 -4.02
N TRP A 195 8.90 -0.92 -3.37
CA TRP A 195 9.71 0.05 -2.64
C TRP A 195 10.85 0.56 -3.50
N VAL A 196 11.09 1.87 -3.55
CA VAL A 196 12.25 2.41 -4.25
C VAL A 196 13.47 2.22 -3.36
N VAL A 197 14.46 1.48 -3.84
CA VAL A 197 15.70 1.18 -3.13
C VAL A 197 16.89 1.89 -3.78
N PRO A 198 17.87 2.37 -2.99
CA PRO A 198 19.09 2.96 -3.54
C PRO A 198 19.95 1.89 -4.23
N GLU A 199 20.81 2.31 -5.15
CA GLU A 199 21.82 1.41 -5.73
C GLU A 199 22.74 0.88 -4.62
N SER A 200 22.94 -0.45 -4.62
CA SER A 200 23.86 -1.16 -3.73
C SER A 200 25.31 -1.12 -4.21
#